data_AF-A0A8J4LRY2-F1
#
_entry.id   AF-A0A8J4LRY2-F1
#
_cell.length_a   1.000
_cell.length_b   1.000
_cell.length_c   1.000
_cell.angle_alpha   90.00
_cell.angle_beta   90.00
_cell.angle_gamma   90.00
#
_symmetry.space_group_name_H-M   'P 1'
#
loop_
_entity.id
_entity.type
_entity.pdbx_description
1 polymer ?
#
loop_
_entity_poly.entity_id
_entity_poly.type
_entity_poly.pdbx_seq_one_letter_code
_entity_poly.pdbx_strand_id
1 'polypeptide(L)'
;MRSGLSYFSTVIFDVVPAFHRRIDTALAKMGQPLLPLDKALFKFGSWMGGDRDGNPNVTAETTRDVVVLARLEAVNSYFRQVENLMFDLSIWRCSSEMKELAERIAAAESREAARVAEERKKRNYADFWAPIPSTEPFRVVLSHMRDRLYNTRQVLHQCLIHPNMSVRGALEEGGAYLDIEDMARPLQLMYDSLISTHDESVANARLLDLLRQIRTFGLSLMGLDIRQESTRHTEVVDAITTYLGLGSYASWDEAKRLKFLTDELQGKRPLMPPGMDMNPDVKEVVATFRMLSELPHDSLGAYIISMAKTASDVLAVVLLQRETGVRPALRVVPLFETLEDLNNAPDTMTTLFSNDWYRSHINGLHECMIGYSDSGKDAGRLAAAWALYETQEKLVSVAAKWGVCAMGA
;
A
#
# COMPACT_ATOMS: atom_id res chain seq x y z
N MET A 1 -9.36 3.40 13.46
CA MET A 1 -9.41 3.54 11.99
C MET A 1 -10.37 4.62 11.50
N ARG A 2 -11.71 4.45 11.58
CA ARG A 2 -12.69 5.42 11.03
C ARG A 2 -12.48 6.87 11.49
N SER A 3 -12.17 7.08 12.77
CA SER A 3 -11.87 8.41 13.31
C SER A 3 -10.57 9.02 12.79
N GLY A 4 -9.62 8.20 12.33
CA GLY A 4 -8.40 8.69 11.67
C GLY A 4 -8.65 9.02 10.20
N LEU A 5 -9.45 8.19 9.51
CA LEU A 5 -9.88 8.42 8.13
C LEU A 5 -10.65 9.74 7.94
N SER A 6 -11.34 10.24 8.97
CA SER A 6 -12.06 11.51 8.87
C SER A 6 -11.15 12.69 8.54
N TYR A 7 -9.88 12.68 8.94
CA TYR A 7 -8.93 13.74 8.58
C TYR A 7 -8.63 13.77 7.07
N PHE A 8 -8.64 12.61 6.41
CA PHE A 8 -8.51 12.57 4.95
C PHE A 8 -9.69 13.25 4.28
N SER A 9 -10.90 12.87 4.65
CA SER A 9 -12.11 13.35 3.98
C SER A 9 -12.51 14.78 4.33
N THR A 10 -11.99 15.32 5.43
CA THR A 10 -12.26 16.70 5.87
C THR A 10 -11.16 17.70 5.52
N VAL A 11 -9.89 17.27 5.43
CA VAL A 11 -8.75 18.18 5.27
C VAL A 11 -7.73 17.67 4.26
N ILE A 12 -7.10 16.53 4.52
CA ILE A 12 -5.85 16.14 3.82
C ILE A 12 -6.09 15.96 2.33
N PHE A 13 -7.21 15.35 1.93
CA PHE A 13 -7.52 15.07 0.53
C PHE A 13 -7.58 16.34 -0.32
N ASP A 14 -8.15 17.43 0.22
CA ASP A 14 -8.28 18.70 -0.49
C ASP A 14 -7.07 19.64 -0.33
N VAL A 15 -6.35 19.53 0.79
CA VAL A 15 -5.19 20.41 1.09
C VAL A 15 -3.93 20.00 0.31
N VAL A 16 -3.69 18.69 0.14
CA VAL A 16 -2.50 18.18 -0.57
C VAL A 16 -2.35 18.75 -1.99
N PRO A 17 -3.36 18.75 -2.88
CA PRO A 17 -3.22 19.36 -4.20
C PRO A 17 -2.95 20.87 -4.14
N ALA A 18 -3.56 21.59 -3.18
CA ALA A 18 -3.27 23.01 -2.96
C ALA A 18 -1.81 23.25 -2.54
N PHE A 19 -1.24 22.33 -1.75
CA PHE A 19 0.19 22.38 -1.40
C PHE A 19 1.08 22.10 -2.61
N HIS A 20 0.77 21.11 -3.45
CA HIS A 20 1.51 20.87 -4.70
C HIS A 20 1.53 22.11 -5.61
N ARG A 21 0.41 22.85 -5.73
CA ARG A 21 0.36 24.12 -6.48
C ARG A 21 1.27 25.19 -5.89
N ARG A 22 1.40 25.24 -4.55
CA ARG A 22 2.33 26.16 -3.89
C ARG A 22 3.78 25.81 -4.22
N ILE A 23 4.11 24.52 -4.29
CA ILE A 23 5.43 24.04 -4.70
C ILE A 23 5.69 24.41 -6.17
N ASP A 24 4.76 24.15 -7.08
CA ASP A 24 4.87 24.58 -8.48
C ASP A 24 5.15 26.07 -8.62
N THR A 25 4.44 26.89 -7.84
CA THR A 25 4.63 28.34 -7.83
C THR A 25 6.04 28.71 -7.36
N ALA A 26 6.57 28.01 -6.36
CA ALA A 26 7.94 28.22 -5.88
C ALA A 26 8.98 27.76 -6.92
N LEU A 27 8.80 26.59 -7.53
CA LEU A 27 9.66 26.05 -8.58
C LEU A 27 9.72 27.00 -9.78
N ALA A 28 8.56 27.47 -10.26
CA ALA A 28 8.47 28.40 -11.37
C ALA A 28 9.21 29.73 -11.07
N LYS A 29 9.10 30.26 -9.85
CA LYS A 29 9.85 31.46 -9.42
C LYS A 29 11.37 31.25 -9.41
N MET A 30 11.82 30.01 -9.24
CA MET A 30 13.24 29.63 -9.31
C MET A 30 13.69 29.22 -10.72
N GLY A 31 12.80 29.29 -11.73
CA GLY A 31 13.09 28.84 -13.10
C GLY A 31 13.21 27.31 -13.23
N GLN A 32 12.65 26.55 -12.29
CA GLN A 32 12.65 25.09 -12.29
C GLN A 32 11.37 24.54 -12.95
N PRO A 33 11.41 23.32 -13.51
CA PRO A 33 10.21 22.65 -14.01
C PRO A 33 9.20 22.42 -12.89
N LEU A 34 7.92 22.32 -13.26
CA LEU A 34 6.84 21.97 -12.35
C LEU A 34 7.01 20.55 -11.81
N LEU A 35 6.26 20.22 -10.75
CA LEU A 35 6.27 18.86 -10.23
C LEU A 35 5.79 17.85 -11.30
N PRO A 36 6.50 16.73 -11.47
CA PRO A 36 6.11 15.70 -12.42
C PRO A 36 4.76 15.08 -12.05
N LEU A 37 3.93 14.78 -13.05
CA LEU A 37 2.57 14.25 -12.87
C LEU A 37 2.53 12.77 -12.51
N ASP A 38 3.62 12.04 -12.77
CA ASP A 38 3.73 10.60 -12.54
C ASP A 38 4.33 10.26 -11.17
N LYS A 39 4.77 11.26 -10.39
CA LYS A 39 5.38 11.05 -9.07
C LYS A 39 4.49 11.55 -7.94
N ALA A 40 4.57 10.85 -6.81
CA ALA A 40 3.97 11.27 -5.56
C ALA A 40 5.06 11.87 -4.67
N LEU A 41 4.92 13.14 -4.29
CA LEU A 41 5.82 13.77 -3.33
C LEU A 41 5.52 13.35 -1.89
N PHE A 42 4.24 13.14 -1.59
CA PHE A 42 3.76 12.68 -0.28
C PHE A 42 3.21 11.28 -0.39
N LYS A 43 3.45 10.49 0.65
CA LYS A 43 2.79 9.22 0.93
C LYS A 43 2.38 9.20 2.38
N PHE A 44 1.28 8.51 2.67
CA PHE A 44 0.74 8.39 4.01
C PHE A 44 0.77 6.92 4.43
N GLY A 45 1.18 6.68 5.68
CA GLY A 45 1.14 5.37 6.34
C GLY A 45 0.14 5.38 7.49
N SER A 46 -0.34 4.19 7.86
CA SER A 46 -1.19 4.01 9.04
C SER A 46 -0.82 2.71 9.74
N TRP A 47 -0.91 2.71 11.07
CA TRP A 47 -0.81 1.52 11.91
C TRP A 47 -2.16 1.06 12.45
N MET A 48 -3.22 1.88 12.33
CA MET A 48 -4.52 1.61 12.92
C MET A 48 -5.17 0.36 12.32
N GLY A 49 -5.12 -0.76 13.05
CA GLY A 49 -5.62 -2.07 12.60
C GLY A 49 -4.58 -2.92 11.87
N GLY A 50 -3.35 -2.46 11.74
CA GLY A 50 -2.21 -3.26 11.26
C GLY A 50 -1.21 -3.60 12.38
N ASP A 51 -1.05 -2.71 13.36
CA ASP A 51 -0.25 -2.93 14.56
C ASP A 51 -0.97 -3.84 15.55
N ARG A 52 -0.42 -5.05 15.73
CA ARG A 52 -0.94 -6.10 16.61
C ARG A 52 0.04 -6.46 17.73
N ASP A 53 1.14 -5.73 17.83
CA ASP A 53 2.13 -5.92 18.88
C ASP A 53 1.51 -5.68 20.25
N GLY A 54 1.53 -6.70 21.12
CA GLY A 54 0.89 -6.67 22.43
C GLY A 54 -0.63 -6.45 22.43
N ASN A 55 -1.31 -6.53 21.27
CA ASN A 55 -2.74 -6.21 21.16
C ASN A 55 -3.52 -7.34 20.45
N PRO A 56 -4.10 -8.29 21.19
CA PRO A 56 -4.83 -9.43 20.62
C PRO A 56 -6.15 -9.04 19.94
N ASN A 57 -6.62 -7.80 20.10
CA ASN A 57 -7.84 -7.33 19.43
C ASN A 57 -7.60 -7.01 17.95
N VAL A 58 -6.35 -6.88 17.51
CA VAL A 58 -6.00 -6.65 16.10
C VAL A 58 -5.76 -8.00 15.44
N THR A 59 -6.86 -8.58 14.95
CA THR A 59 -6.87 -9.87 14.25
C THR A 59 -6.66 -9.70 12.74
N ALA A 60 -6.41 -10.79 12.03
CA ALA A 60 -6.37 -10.82 10.56
C ALA A 60 -7.67 -10.24 9.94
N GLU A 61 -8.83 -10.55 10.51
CA GLU A 61 -10.13 -10.02 10.08
C GLU A 61 -10.23 -8.50 10.31
N THR A 62 -9.80 -8.02 11.47
CA THR A 62 -9.77 -6.58 11.79
C THR A 62 -8.92 -5.81 10.77
N THR A 63 -7.74 -6.34 10.43
CA THR A 63 -6.85 -5.74 9.44
C THR A 63 -7.47 -5.71 8.04
N ARG A 64 -8.10 -6.82 7.62
CA ARG A 64 -8.83 -6.89 6.35
C ARG A 64 -9.88 -5.80 6.26
N ASP A 65 -10.73 -5.67 7.27
CA ASP A 65 -11.83 -4.71 7.26
C ASP A 65 -11.32 -3.26 7.26
N VAL A 66 -10.24 -2.97 7.96
CA VAL A 66 -9.57 -1.66 7.93
C VAL A 66 -9.10 -1.31 6.51
N VAL A 67 -8.50 -2.26 5.78
CA VAL A 67 -8.08 -2.05 4.39
C VAL A 67 -9.29 -1.78 3.49
N VAL A 68 -10.35 -2.57 3.63
CA VAL A 68 -11.59 -2.37 2.86
C VAL A 68 -12.22 -1.00 3.14
N LEU A 69 -12.24 -0.57 4.41
CA LEU A 69 -12.74 0.74 4.81
C LEU A 69 -11.91 1.89 4.24
N ALA A 70 -10.58 1.76 4.22
CA ALA A 70 -9.69 2.78 3.65
C ALA A 70 -9.92 2.93 2.14
N ARG A 71 -10.07 1.81 1.43
CA ARG A 71 -10.42 1.80 0.00
C ARG A 71 -11.80 2.39 -0.27
N LEU A 72 -12.77 2.10 0.59
CA LEU A 72 -14.11 2.65 0.48
C LEU A 72 -14.10 4.19 0.58
N GLU A 73 -13.33 4.73 1.52
CA GLU A 73 -13.18 6.18 1.69
C GLU A 73 -12.44 6.85 0.52
N ALA A 74 -11.41 6.20 -0.02
CA ALA A 74 -10.74 6.63 -1.25
C ALA A 74 -11.73 6.74 -2.41
N VAL A 75 -12.48 5.66 -2.67
CA VAL A 75 -13.46 5.58 -3.75
C VAL A 75 -14.56 6.61 -3.59
N ASN A 76 -15.08 6.83 -2.37
CA ASN A 76 -16.07 7.88 -2.11
C ASN A 76 -15.52 9.29 -2.41
N SER A 77 -14.24 9.52 -2.11
CA SER A 77 -13.59 10.81 -2.40
C SER A 77 -13.38 11.02 -3.89
N TYR A 78 -12.89 10.01 -4.62
CA TYR A 78 -12.75 10.08 -6.07
C TYR A 78 -14.09 10.17 -6.80
N PHE A 79 -15.12 9.47 -6.31
CA PHE A 79 -16.46 9.54 -6.88
C PHE A 79 -16.97 10.99 -6.91
N ARG A 80 -16.82 11.71 -5.79
CA ARG A 80 -17.17 13.14 -5.69
C ARG A 80 -16.34 14.01 -6.65
N GLN A 81 -15.03 13.77 -6.75
CA GLN A 81 -14.17 14.55 -7.66
C GLN A 81 -14.50 14.31 -9.14
N VAL A 82 -14.79 13.07 -9.52
CA VAL A 82 -15.20 12.72 -10.88
C VAL A 82 -16.53 13.38 -11.22
N GLU A 83 -17.51 13.38 -10.31
CA GLU A 83 -18.78 14.09 -10.54
C GLU A 83 -18.56 15.60 -10.74
N ASN A 84 -17.70 16.24 -9.94
CA ASN A 84 -17.36 17.64 -10.13
C ASN A 84 -16.69 17.89 -11.50
N LEU A 85 -15.76 17.03 -11.90
CA LEU A 85 -15.12 17.13 -13.22
C LEU A 85 -16.09 16.94 -14.37
N MET A 86 -17.13 16.12 -14.21
CA MET A 86 -18.17 15.97 -15.24
C MET A 86 -18.89 17.30 -15.49
N PHE A 87 -19.13 18.11 -14.46
CA PHE A 87 -19.71 19.45 -14.66
C PHE A 87 -18.73 20.39 -15.37
N ASP A 88 -17.47 20.42 -14.92
CA ASP A 88 -16.45 21.35 -15.42
C ASP A 88 -15.99 21.06 -16.87
N LEU A 89 -15.94 19.78 -17.28
CA LEU A 89 -15.39 19.35 -18.57
C LEU A 89 -16.47 19.07 -19.62
N SER A 90 -17.32 20.07 -19.91
CA SER A 90 -18.30 20.05 -21.01
C SER A 90 -17.71 20.26 -22.42
N ILE A 91 -16.38 20.26 -22.52
CA ILE A 91 -15.64 20.64 -23.72
C ILE A 91 -15.78 19.57 -24.81
N TRP A 92 -16.02 20.01 -26.05
CA TRP A 92 -16.15 19.13 -27.22
C TRP A 92 -14.82 18.93 -27.98
N ARG A 93 -13.92 19.91 -27.90
CA ARG A 93 -12.62 19.89 -28.57
C ARG A 93 -11.66 18.97 -27.81
N CYS A 94 -11.06 18.00 -28.51
CA CYS A 94 -10.10 17.07 -27.93
C CYS A 94 -9.13 16.53 -28.99
N SER A 95 -8.09 15.83 -28.54
CA SER A 95 -7.17 15.07 -29.38
C SER A 95 -7.87 13.87 -30.04
N SER A 96 -7.24 13.31 -31.09
CA SER A 96 -7.67 12.08 -31.75
C SER A 96 -7.83 10.92 -30.77
N GLU A 97 -6.84 10.73 -29.90
CA GLU A 97 -6.73 9.63 -28.96
C GLU A 97 -7.83 9.71 -27.89
N MET A 98 -8.15 10.91 -27.42
CA MET A 98 -9.25 11.13 -26.48
C MET A 98 -10.61 10.86 -27.14
N LYS A 99 -10.78 11.30 -28.40
CA LYS A 99 -11.99 11.01 -29.17
C LYS A 99 -12.19 9.52 -29.39
N GLU A 100 -11.15 8.79 -29.77
CA GLU A 100 -11.18 7.33 -29.95
C GLU A 100 -11.50 6.59 -28.65
N LEU A 101 -10.99 7.05 -27.51
CA LEU A 101 -11.37 6.46 -26.22
C LEU A 101 -12.86 6.68 -25.92
N ALA A 102 -13.36 7.91 -26.09
CA ALA A 102 -14.77 8.22 -25.87
C ALA A 102 -15.70 7.41 -26.79
N GLU A 103 -15.36 7.31 -28.08
CA GLU A 103 -16.12 6.52 -29.06
C GLU A 103 -16.13 5.02 -28.72
N ARG A 104 -15.00 4.46 -28.28
CA ARG A 104 -14.93 3.06 -27.84
C ARG A 104 -15.81 2.80 -26.61
N ILE A 105 -15.78 3.69 -25.62
CA ILE A 105 -16.62 3.58 -24.43
C ILE A 105 -18.11 3.70 -24.81
N ALA A 106 -18.47 4.71 -25.61
CA ALA A 106 -19.84 4.90 -26.07
C ALA A 106 -20.35 3.69 -26.87
N ALA A 107 -19.51 3.10 -27.73
CA ALA A 107 -19.86 1.90 -28.50
C ALA A 107 -20.04 0.67 -27.61
N ALA A 108 -19.19 0.49 -26.58
CA ALA A 108 -19.32 -0.59 -25.62
C ALA A 108 -20.61 -0.45 -24.79
N GLU A 109 -20.88 0.74 -24.25
CA GLU A 109 -22.10 1.02 -23.48
C GLU A 109 -23.36 0.89 -24.34
N SER A 110 -23.29 1.24 -25.63
CA SER A 110 -24.43 1.11 -26.55
C SER A 110 -24.86 -0.34 -26.78
N ARG A 111 -23.92 -1.31 -26.75
CA ARG A 111 -24.24 -2.74 -26.87
C ARG A 111 -25.06 -3.26 -25.69
N GLU A 112 -24.95 -2.60 -24.54
CA GLU A 112 -25.63 -2.95 -23.29
C GLU A 112 -26.52 -1.81 -22.79
N ALA A 113 -26.98 -0.92 -23.69
CA ALA A 113 -27.61 0.36 -23.34
C ALA A 113 -28.81 0.22 -22.40
N ALA A 114 -29.66 -0.79 -22.63
CA ALA A 114 -30.81 -1.05 -21.78
C ALA A 114 -30.40 -1.45 -20.35
N ARG A 115 -29.36 -2.28 -20.21
CA ARG A 115 -28.82 -2.68 -18.91
C ARG A 115 -28.16 -1.50 -18.19
N VAL A 116 -27.29 -0.77 -18.90
CA VAL A 116 -26.59 0.41 -18.36
C VAL A 116 -27.59 1.47 -17.89
N ALA A 117 -28.61 1.79 -18.70
CA ALA A 117 -29.63 2.76 -18.32
C ALA A 117 -30.45 2.32 -17.10
N GLU A 118 -30.85 1.04 -17.04
CA GLU A 118 -31.61 0.50 -15.92
C GLU A 118 -30.77 0.44 -14.63
N GLU A 119 -29.49 0.10 -14.74
CA GLU A 119 -28.56 0.16 -13.61
C GLU A 119 -28.39 1.61 -13.14
N ARG A 120 -28.09 2.57 -14.03
CA ARG A 120 -27.92 3.98 -13.67
C ARG A 120 -29.15 4.56 -12.97
N LYS A 121 -30.37 4.14 -13.30
CA LYS A 121 -31.60 4.55 -12.58
C LYS A 121 -31.65 4.05 -11.13
N LYS A 122 -31.09 2.87 -10.86
CA LYS A 122 -31.04 2.28 -9.51
C LYS A 122 -29.90 2.85 -8.68
N ARG A 123 -28.88 3.38 -9.34
CA ARG A 123 -27.77 4.10 -8.71
C ARG A 123 -28.28 5.51 -8.42
N ASN A 124 -28.43 5.87 -7.15
CA ASN A 124 -28.93 7.21 -6.73
C ASN A 124 -27.94 8.34 -7.08
N TYR A 125 -27.64 8.54 -8.37
CA TYR A 125 -26.79 9.61 -8.86
C TYR A 125 -27.54 10.94 -8.76
N ALA A 126 -26.84 11.99 -8.30
CA ALA A 126 -27.42 13.33 -8.21
C ALA A 126 -27.76 13.87 -9.61
N ASP A 127 -26.83 13.70 -10.56
CA ASP A 127 -26.93 14.21 -11.93
C ASP A 127 -26.31 13.25 -12.96
N PHE A 128 -26.44 13.57 -14.25
CA PHE A 128 -25.91 12.78 -15.38
C PHE A 128 -26.31 11.30 -15.34
N TRP A 129 -27.53 10.99 -14.87
CA TRP A 129 -28.12 9.64 -14.94
C TRP A 129 -28.63 9.31 -16.36
N ALA A 130 -28.91 10.34 -17.16
CA ALA A 130 -29.27 10.24 -18.56
C ALA A 130 -28.04 9.99 -19.46
N PRO A 131 -28.23 9.50 -20.70
CA PRO A 131 -27.14 9.33 -21.65
C PRO A 131 -26.41 10.64 -21.92
N ILE A 132 -25.07 10.58 -21.93
CA ILE A 132 -24.22 11.72 -22.24
C ILE A 132 -24.05 11.83 -23.76
N PRO A 133 -24.21 13.02 -24.35
CA PRO A 133 -23.98 13.21 -25.78
C PRO A 133 -22.57 12.78 -26.18
N SER A 134 -22.43 12.07 -27.31
CA SER A 134 -21.13 11.67 -27.84
C SER A 134 -20.24 12.85 -28.26
N THR A 135 -20.83 14.04 -28.39
CA THR A 135 -20.12 15.31 -28.62
C THR A 135 -19.37 15.83 -27.40
N GLU A 136 -19.56 15.23 -26.22
CA GLU A 136 -18.91 15.59 -24.96
C GLU A 136 -17.92 14.49 -24.53
N PRO A 137 -16.77 14.32 -25.21
CA PRO A 137 -15.89 13.16 -25.07
C PRO A 137 -15.34 13.00 -23.64
N PHE A 138 -14.98 14.09 -22.97
CA PHE A 138 -14.51 14.05 -21.58
C PHE A 138 -15.58 13.51 -20.63
N ARG A 139 -16.83 13.98 -20.77
CA ARG A 139 -17.95 13.52 -19.94
C ARG A 139 -18.30 12.06 -20.20
N VAL A 140 -18.22 11.58 -21.44
CA VAL A 140 -18.41 10.14 -21.75
C VAL A 140 -17.41 9.30 -20.96
N VAL A 141 -16.13 9.64 -21.00
CA VAL A 141 -15.10 8.89 -20.26
C VAL A 141 -15.29 9.04 -18.74
N LEU A 142 -15.56 10.24 -18.23
CA LEU A 142 -15.79 10.46 -16.79
C LEU A 142 -17.03 9.73 -16.28
N SER A 143 -18.10 9.62 -17.07
CA SER A 143 -19.29 8.85 -16.71
C SER A 143 -18.98 7.37 -16.55
N HIS A 144 -18.21 6.81 -17.47
CA HIS A 144 -17.71 5.45 -17.36
C HIS A 144 -16.84 5.26 -16.11
N MET A 145 -15.96 6.22 -15.81
CA MET A 145 -15.16 6.19 -14.59
C MET A 145 -16.02 6.23 -13.33
N ARG A 146 -17.05 7.09 -13.29
CA ARG A 146 -18.01 7.21 -12.18
C ARG A 146 -18.77 5.90 -11.97
N ASP A 147 -19.21 5.26 -13.04
CA ASP A 147 -19.92 3.98 -12.97
C ASP A 147 -19.02 2.88 -12.40
N ARG A 148 -17.75 2.85 -12.82
CA ARG A 148 -16.74 1.91 -12.31
C ARG A 148 -16.37 2.19 -10.84
N LEU A 149 -16.29 3.46 -10.42
CA LEU A 149 -16.14 3.85 -9.01
C LEU A 149 -17.34 3.40 -8.17
N TYR A 150 -18.56 3.54 -8.69
CA TYR A 150 -19.76 3.04 -8.02
C TYR A 150 -19.70 1.51 -7.83
N ASN A 151 -19.33 0.76 -8.87
CA ASN A 151 -19.16 -0.69 -8.78
C ASN A 151 -18.12 -1.06 -7.72
N THR A 152 -16.98 -0.38 -7.73
CA THR A 152 -15.90 -0.57 -6.73
C THR A 152 -16.45 -0.37 -5.32
N ARG A 153 -17.21 0.70 -5.09
CA ARG A 153 -17.88 0.97 -3.80
C ARG A 153 -18.81 -0.16 -3.39
N GLN A 154 -19.64 -0.68 -4.31
CA GLN A 154 -20.57 -1.78 -4.02
C GLN A 154 -19.84 -3.07 -3.67
N VAL A 155 -18.81 -3.43 -4.44
CA VAL A 155 -17.98 -4.61 -4.17
C VAL A 155 -17.36 -4.52 -2.78
N LEU A 156 -16.76 -3.37 -2.43
CA LEU A 156 -16.15 -3.18 -1.11
C LEU A 156 -17.18 -3.29 0.02
N HIS A 157 -18.41 -2.79 -0.17
CA HIS A 157 -19.49 -3.01 0.80
C HIS A 157 -19.84 -4.50 0.94
N GLN A 158 -19.91 -5.25 -0.16
CA GLN A 158 -20.13 -6.71 -0.10
C GLN A 158 -18.99 -7.41 0.65
N CYS A 159 -17.74 -6.99 0.46
CA CYS A 159 -16.62 -7.54 1.21
C CYS A 159 -16.74 -7.30 2.73
N LEU A 160 -17.30 -6.17 3.17
CA LEU A 160 -17.55 -5.90 4.59
C LEU A 160 -18.72 -6.75 5.15
N ILE A 161 -19.73 -7.05 4.34
CA ILE A 161 -20.88 -7.87 4.74
C ILE A 161 -20.50 -9.37 4.77
N HIS A 162 -19.57 -9.78 3.92
CA HIS A 162 -19.14 -11.17 3.75
C HIS A 162 -17.63 -11.31 4.06
N PRO A 163 -17.25 -11.57 5.32
CA PRO A 163 -15.84 -11.62 5.76
C PRO A 163 -14.97 -12.64 5.02
N ASN A 164 -15.56 -13.76 4.58
CA ASN A 164 -14.87 -14.83 3.87
C ASN A 164 -14.66 -14.55 2.36
N MET A 165 -15.18 -13.43 1.86
CA MET A 165 -15.01 -13.05 0.45
C MET A 165 -13.59 -12.51 0.24
N SER A 166 -12.87 -13.05 -0.75
CA SER A 166 -11.58 -12.49 -1.17
C SER A 166 -11.77 -11.08 -1.70
N VAL A 167 -11.15 -10.09 -1.07
CA VAL A 167 -11.27 -8.68 -1.47
C VAL A 167 -10.71 -8.47 -2.87
N ARG A 168 -9.53 -9.03 -3.14
CA ARG A 168 -8.92 -8.96 -4.47
C ARG A 168 -9.77 -9.65 -5.54
N GLY A 169 -10.20 -10.89 -5.30
CA GLY A 169 -11.03 -11.63 -6.26
C GLY A 169 -12.35 -10.92 -6.58
N ALA A 170 -13.02 -10.39 -5.56
CA ALA A 170 -14.27 -9.65 -5.73
C ALA A 170 -14.09 -8.37 -6.56
N LEU A 171 -12.97 -7.66 -6.40
CA LEU A 171 -12.64 -6.48 -7.21
C LEU A 171 -12.33 -6.84 -8.66
N GLU A 172 -11.65 -7.96 -8.91
CA GLU A 172 -11.32 -8.46 -10.25
C GLU A 172 -12.59 -8.84 -11.04
N GLU A 173 -13.56 -9.49 -10.40
CA GLU A 173 -14.80 -9.94 -11.05
C GLU A 173 -15.87 -8.83 -11.17
N GLY A 174 -15.87 -7.88 -10.24
CA GLY A 174 -16.96 -6.90 -10.07
C GLY A 174 -16.92 -5.68 -10.99
N GLY A 175 -16.05 -5.65 -12.01
CA GLY A 175 -15.85 -4.47 -12.86
C GLY A 175 -15.46 -3.24 -12.04
N ALA A 176 -14.57 -3.43 -11.07
CA ALA A 176 -14.10 -2.41 -10.12
C ALA A 176 -12.69 -1.91 -10.48
N TYR A 177 -12.19 -0.91 -9.76
CA TYR A 177 -10.79 -0.49 -9.81
C TYR A 177 -9.95 -1.34 -8.86
N LEU A 178 -9.03 -2.12 -9.44
CA LEU A 178 -8.01 -2.86 -8.71
C LEU A 178 -6.67 -2.11 -8.72
N ASP A 179 -6.26 -1.65 -9.90
CA ASP A 179 -5.03 -0.89 -10.14
C ASP A 179 -5.33 0.60 -10.25
N ILE A 180 -4.44 1.42 -9.73
CA ILE A 180 -4.52 2.87 -9.87
C ILE A 180 -4.24 3.35 -11.28
N GLU A 181 -3.44 2.65 -12.07
CA GLU A 181 -3.15 3.04 -13.45
C GLU A 181 -4.41 3.00 -14.33
N ASP A 182 -5.34 2.10 -14.04
CA ASP A 182 -6.65 2.05 -14.69
C ASP A 182 -7.45 3.34 -14.50
N MET A 183 -7.25 4.05 -13.38
CA MET A 183 -7.90 5.32 -13.08
C MET A 183 -7.07 6.52 -13.54
N ALA A 184 -5.74 6.45 -13.40
CA ALA A 184 -4.84 7.54 -13.76
C ALA A 184 -4.69 7.73 -15.27
N ARG A 185 -4.61 6.64 -16.04
CA ARG A 185 -4.42 6.69 -17.50
C ARG A 185 -5.48 7.50 -18.25
N PRO A 186 -6.80 7.30 -18.05
CA PRO A 186 -7.80 8.12 -18.72
C PRO A 186 -7.71 9.60 -18.33
N LEU A 187 -7.38 9.92 -17.07
CA LEU A 187 -7.22 11.31 -16.63
C LEU A 187 -5.96 11.96 -17.21
N GLN A 188 -4.86 11.21 -17.34
CA GLN A 188 -3.66 11.70 -18.01
C GLN A 188 -3.94 11.97 -19.49
N LEU A 189 -4.69 11.09 -20.17
CA LEU A 189 -5.11 11.32 -21.55
C LEU A 189 -5.99 12.57 -21.67
N MET A 190 -6.90 12.82 -20.72
CA MET A 190 -7.68 14.06 -20.69
C MET A 190 -6.76 15.29 -20.53
N TYR A 191 -5.77 15.20 -19.63
CA TYR A 191 -4.82 16.28 -19.40
C TYR A 191 -4.02 16.57 -20.67
N ASP A 192 -3.40 15.56 -21.25
CA ASP A 192 -2.60 15.67 -22.48
C ASP A 192 -3.44 16.20 -23.65
N SER A 193 -4.69 15.74 -23.75
CA SER A 193 -5.64 16.24 -24.75
C SER A 193 -5.90 17.74 -24.59
N LEU A 194 -6.15 18.22 -23.38
CA LEU A 194 -6.41 19.64 -23.12
C LEU A 194 -5.16 20.49 -23.37
N ILE A 195 -3.97 19.99 -23.02
CA ILE A 195 -2.71 20.65 -23.39
C ILE A 195 -2.57 20.77 -24.91
N SER A 196 -2.87 19.69 -25.65
CA SER A 196 -2.75 19.68 -27.12
C SER A 196 -3.74 20.61 -27.82
N THR A 197 -4.86 20.96 -27.18
CA THR A 197 -5.89 21.84 -27.72
C THR A 197 -5.79 23.29 -27.23
N HIS A 198 -4.70 23.63 -26.51
CA HIS A 198 -4.45 24.94 -25.90
C HIS A 198 -5.47 25.34 -24.83
N ASP A 199 -5.97 24.36 -24.09
CA ASP A 199 -6.86 24.51 -22.95
C ASP A 199 -6.09 24.29 -21.62
N GLU A 200 -4.85 24.80 -21.53
CA GLU A 200 -3.95 24.53 -20.39
C GLU A 200 -4.51 25.07 -19.06
N SER A 201 -5.29 26.16 -19.09
CA SER A 201 -5.95 26.70 -17.89
C SER A 201 -6.97 25.72 -17.30
N VAL A 202 -7.67 24.98 -18.16
CA VAL A 202 -8.63 23.94 -17.76
C VAL A 202 -7.90 22.68 -17.29
N ALA A 203 -6.88 22.24 -18.04
CA ALA A 203 -6.05 21.09 -17.67
C ALA A 203 -5.44 21.27 -16.27
N ASN A 204 -4.93 22.47 -15.99
CA ASN A 204 -4.29 22.83 -14.73
C ASN A 204 -5.28 23.21 -13.62
N ALA A 205 -6.60 23.07 -13.81
CA ALA A 205 -7.62 23.25 -12.76
C ALA A 205 -7.83 21.93 -11.99
N ARG A 206 -9.09 21.55 -11.72
CA ARG A 206 -9.43 20.36 -10.91
C ARG A 206 -8.85 19.05 -11.47
N LEU A 207 -8.62 18.96 -12.77
CA LEU A 207 -8.07 17.75 -13.39
C LEU A 207 -6.65 17.46 -12.88
N LEU A 208 -5.79 18.49 -12.84
CA LEU A 208 -4.45 18.40 -12.26
C LEU A 208 -4.50 18.05 -10.76
N ASP A 209 -5.46 18.62 -10.01
CA ASP A 209 -5.62 18.29 -8.59
C ASP A 209 -5.98 16.81 -8.41
N LEU A 210 -6.92 16.30 -9.21
CA LEU A 210 -7.31 14.89 -9.16
C LEU A 210 -6.15 13.97 -9.55
N LEU A 211 -5.40 14.28 -10.61
CA LEU A 211 -4.21 13.49 -11.00
C LEU A 211 -3.21 13.39 -9.84
N ARG A 212 -2.95 14.50 -9.14
CA ARG A 212 -2.06 14.54 -7.98
C ARG A 212 -2.62 13.76 -6.79
N GLN A 213 -3.91 13.92 -6.50
CA GLN A 213 -4.59 13.17 -5.45
C GLN A 213 -4.46 11.67 -5.68
N ILE A 214 -4.70 11.20 -6.90
CA ILE A 214 -4.56 9.79 -7.29
C ILE A 214 -3.15 9.29 -7.01
N ARG A 215 -2.12 9.99 -7.49
CA ARG A 215 -0.73 9.58 -7.28
C ARG A 215 -0.33 9.59 -5.81
N THR A 216 -0.80 10.55 -5.02
CA THR A 216 -0.51 10.63 -3.59
C THR A 216 -1.23 9.55 -2.78
N PHE A 217 -2.56 9.45 -2.95
CA PHE A 217 -3.42 8.70 -2.04
C PHE A 217 -3.65 7.26 -2.48
N GLY A 218 -3.36 6.88 -3.72
CA GLY A 218 -3.63 5.49 -4.12
C GLY A 218 -5.13 5.20 -4.19
N LEU A 219 -5.49 3.91 -4.24
CA LEU A 219 -6.86 3.45 -4.06
C LEU A 219 -7.22 3.16 -2.60
N SER A 220 -6.30 3.41 -1.65
CA SER A 220 -6.45 3.10 -0.22
C SER A 220 -6.23 4.29 0.72
N LEU A 221 -6.01 5.51 0.21
CA LEU A 221 -5.58 6.73 0.91
C LEU A 221 -4.17 6.67 1.54
N MET A 222 -3.81 5.53 2.08
CA MET A 222 -2.57 5.28 2.82
C MET A 222 -2.19 3.80 2.73
N GLY A 223 -0.90 3.51 2.91
CA GLY A 223 -0.42 2.14 3.11
C GLY A 223 -0.62 1.73 4.57
N LEU A 224 -1.15 0.53 4.81
CA LEU A 224 -1.27 -0.02 6.15
C LEU A 224 -0.02 -0.83 6.50
N ASP A 225 0.78 -0.35 7.45
CA ASP A 225 1.89 -1.14 7.98
C ASP A 225 1.36 -2.22 8.92
N ILE A 226 1.98 -3.39 8.88
CA ILE A 226 1.69 -4.52 9.75
C ILE A 226 2.84 -4.62 10.75
N ARG A 227 2.55 -4.66 12.05
CA ARG A 227 3.59 -4.74 13.08
C ARG A 227 3.33 -5.92 14.01
N GLN A 228 4.33 -6.76 14.21
CA GLN A 228 4.28 -7.91 15.13
C GLN A 228 5.66 -8.14 15.76
N GLU A 229 5.71 -8.65 16.99
CA GLU A 229 6.97 -8.96 17.68
C GLU A 229 7.69 -10.21 17.12
N SER A 230 9.02 -10.19 17.14
CA SER A 230 9.92 -11.23 16.60
C SER A 230 9.70 -12.64 17.17
N THR A 231 9.35 -12.73 18.46
CA THR A 231 9.12 -13.99 19.18
C THR A 231 7.99 -14.79 18.55
N ARG A 232 6.93 -14.11 18.08
CA ARG A 232 5.78 -14.74 17.43
C ARG A 232 6.17 -15.40 16.11
N HIS A 233 7.08 -14.81 15.34
CA HIS A 233 7.59 -15.42 14.12
C HIS A 233 8.46 -16.64 14.43
N THR A 234 9.29 -16.54 15.48
CA THR A 234 10.09 -17.67 15.96
C THR A 234 9.21 -18.86 16.34
N GLU A 235 8.10 -18.63 17.03
CA GLU A 235 7.12 -19.67 17.40
C GLU A 235 6.51 -20.37 16.17
N VAL A 236 6.19 -19.62 15.10
CA VAL A 236 5.68 -20.22 13.86
C VAL A 236 6.73 -21.09 13.19
N VAL A 237 7.96 -20.59 13.05
CA VAL A 237 9.04 -21.36 12.42
C VAL A 237 9.39 -22.60 13.27
N ASP A 238 9.35 -22.50 14.60
CA ASP A 238 9.58 -23.62 15.51
C ASP A 238 8.48 -24.69 15.43
N ALA A 239 7.22 -24.28 15.33
CA ALA A 239 6.11 -25.21 15.07
C ALA A 239 6.32 -25.94 13.73
N ILE A 240 6.79 -25.23 12.71
CA ILE A 240 7.13 -25.79 11.41
C ILE A 240 8.23 -26.84 11.50
N THR A 241 9.37 -26.49 12.09
CA THR A 241 10.52 -27.39 12.17
C THR A 241 10.24 -28.60 13.06
N THR A 242 9.48 -28.43 14.15
CA THR A 242 9.13 -29.51 15.07
C THR A 242 8.19 -30.52 14.41
N TYR A 243 7.15 -30.05 13.73
CA TYR A 243 6.21 -30.93 13.01
C TYR A 243 6.91 -31.75 11.91
N LEU A 244 7.87 -31.14 11.20
CA LEU A 244 8.63 -31.81 10.15
C LEU A 244 9.74 -32.75 10.67
N GLY A 245 9.94 -32.81 12.00
CA GLY A 245 11.02 -33.61 12.59
C GLY A 245 12.42 -33.05 12.35
N LEU A 246 12.55 -31.76 12.04
CA LEU A 246 13.84 -31.07 11.83
C LEU A 246 14.49 -30.60 13.15
N GLY A 247 13.75 -30.66 14.25
CA GLY A 247 14.12 -30.16 15.57
C GLY A 247 13.43 -28.83 15.91
N SER A 248 13.81 -28.21 17.03
CA SER A 248 13.22 -26.95 17.49
C SER A 248 14.07 -25.75 17.05
N TYR A 249 13.56 -24.96 16.09
CA TYR A 249 14.15 -23.70 15.65
C TYR A 249 14.44 -22.74 16.81
N ALA A 250 13.56 -22.66 17.81
CA ALA A 250 13.72 -21.80 18.97
C ALA A 250 15.00 -22.12 19.77
N SER A 251 15.41 -23.40 19.79
CA SER A 251 16.65 -23.86 20.45
C SER A 251 17.93 -23.68 19.64
N TRP A 252 17.84 -23.30 18.36
CA TRP A 252 19.01 -23.18 17.50
C TRP A 252 19.74 -21.86 17.74
N ASP A 253 21.06 -21.89 17.58
CA ASP A 253 21.88 -20.68 17.52
C ASP A 253 21.63 -19.89 16.22
N GLU A 254 22.06 -18.63 16.20
CA GLU A 254 21.85 -17.72 15.07
C GLU A 254 22.45 -18.27 13.77
N ALA A 255 23.63 -18.87 13.82
CA ALA A 255 24.29 -19.41 12.63
C ALA A 255 23.46 -20.54 11.98
N LYS A 256 22.90 -21.44 12.80
CA LYS A 256 22.03 -22.52 12.32
C LYS A 256 20.69 -21.98 11.83
N ARG A 257 20.10 -20.98 12.50
CA ARG A 257 18.88 -20.30 12.04
C ARG A 257 19.07 -19.66 10.68
N LEU A 258 20.12 -18.85 10.51
CA LEU A 258 20.44 -18.20 9.23
C LEU A 258 20.69 -19.20 8.11
N LYS A 259 21.43 -20.28 8.39
CA LYS A 259 21.67 -21.34 7.42
C LYS A 259 20.36 -21.98 6.97
N PHE A 260 19.53 -22.41 7.92
CA PHE A 260 18.24 -23.02 7.61
C PHE A 260 17.34 -22.08 6.80
N LEU A 261 17.14 -20.85 7.25
CA LEU A 261 16.29 -19.89 6.56
C LEU A 261 16.79 -19.60 5.14
N THR A 262 18.10 -19.46 4.95
CA THR A 262 18.70 -19.20 3.63
C THR A 262 18.53 -20.41 2.71
N ASP A 263 18.79 -21.62 3.19
CA ASP A 263 18.64 -22.86 2.43
C ASP A 263 17.16 -23.02 1.99
N GLU A 264 16.21 -22.79 2.89
CA GLU A 264 14.78 -22.83 2.57
C GLU A 264 14.38 -21.72 1.59
N LEU A 265 14.87 -20.49 1.75
CA LEU A 265 14.59 -19.33 0.90
C LEU A 265 15.13 -19.50 -0.55
N GLN A 266 16.25 -20.21 -0.70
CA GLN A 266 16.79 -20.63 -2.00
C GLN A 266 16.01 -21.80 -2.61
N GLY A 267 15.47 -22.68 -1.76
CA GLY A 267 14.63 -23.79 -2.14
C GLY A 267 13.34 -23.36 -2.86
N LYS A 268 12.78 -24.27 -3.66
CA LYS A 268 11.47 -24.11 -4.33
C LYS A 268 10.38 -25.00 -3.74
N ARG A 269 10.74 -25.86 -2.78
CA ARG A 269 9.81 -26.77 -2.12
C ARG A 269 9.02 -25.98 -1.07
N PRO A 270 7.68 -26.09 -1.04
CA PRO A 270 6.89 -25.55 0.06
C PRO A 270 7.29 -26.17 1.40
N LEU A 271 7.50 -25.33 2.40
CA LEU A 271 7.91 -25.70 3.75
C LEU A 271 6.70 -25.88 4.67
N MET A 272 5.67 -25.02 4.57
CA MET A 272 4.53 -25.06 5.49
C MET A 272 3.55 -26.20 5.12
N PRO A 273 3.42 -27.26 5.95
CA PRO A 273 2.58 -28.42 5.64
C PRO A 273 1.08 -28.10 5.75
N PRO A 274 0.25 -28.59 4.83
CA PRO A 274 -1.20 -28.54 5.00
C PRO A 274 -1.62 -29.37 6.23
N GLY A 275 -2.47 -28.81 7.10
CA GLY A 275 -3.01 -29.54 8.26
C GLY A 275 -2.05 -29.66 9.44
N MET A 276 -0.97 -28.88 9.49
CA MET A 276 -0.17 -28.72 10.71
C MET A 276 -1.04 -28.23 11.87
N ASP A 277 -0.89 -28.90 13.03
CA ASP A 277 -1.51 -28.43 14.27
C ASP A 277 -0.88 -27.11 14.71
N MET A 278 -1.71 -26.10 14.89
CA MET A 278 -1.29 -24.76 15.29
C MET A 278 -2.02 -24.40 16.58
N ASN A 279 -1.26 -23.99 17.59
CA ASN A 279 -1.86 -23.31 18.75
C ASN A 279 -2.53 -21.99 18.29
N PRO A 280 -3.40 -21.37 19.10
CA PRO A 280 -4.14 -20.17 18.71
C PRO A 280 -3.23 -19.03 18.20
N ASP A 281 -2.04 -18.95 18.79
CA ASP A 281 -1.06 -17.92 18.57
C ASP A 281 -0.34 -18.01 17.22
N VAL A 282 0.17 -19.20 16.91
CA VAL A 282 0.76 -19.55 15.60
C VAL A 282 -0.31 -19.43 14.52
N LYS A 283 -1.53 -19.88 14.81
CA LYS A 283 -2.66 -19.82 13.88
C LYS A 283 -2.96 -18.38 13.48
N GLU A 284 -2.92 -17.43 14.41
CA GLU A 284 -3.20 -16.02 14.13
C GLU A 284 -2.10 -15.37 13.26
N VAL A 285 -0.83 -15.68 13.52
CA VAL A 285 0.28 -15.19 12.68
C VAL A 285 0.17 -15.73 11.25
N VAL A 286 -0.11 -17.03 11.09
CA VAL A 286 -0.31 -17.65 9.76
C VAL A 286 -1.56 -17.07 9.07
N ALA A 287 -2.66 -16.89 9.81
CA ALA A 287 -3.89 -16.29 9.28
C ALA A 287 -3.64 -14.85 8.80
N THR A 288 -2.82 -14.08 9.53
CA THR A 288 -2.41 -12.74 9.14
C THR A 288 -1.73 -12.73 7.79
N PHE A 289 -0.68 -13.53 7.61
CA PHE A 289 0.03 -13.56 6.34
C PHE A 289 -0.83 -14.08 5.18
N ARG A 290 -1.68 -15.09 5.41
CA ARG A 290 -2.64 -15.55 4.39
C ARG A 290 -3.61 -14.44 4.00
N MET A 291 -4.16 -13.71 4.97
CA MET A 291 -5.03 -12.56 4.71
C MET A 291 -4.28 -11.48 3.90
N LEU A 292 -3.02 -11.18 4.21
CA LEU A 292 -2.21 -10.24 3.43
C LEU A 292 -2.04 -10.67 1.96
N SER A 293 -1.95 -11.98 1.69
CA SER A 293 -1.84 -12.51 0.32
C SER A 293 -3.09 -12.30 -0.53
N GLU A 294 -4.25 -12.10 0.11
CA GLU A 294 -5.55 -11.94 -0.53
C GLU A 294 -5.98 -10.47 -0.69
N LEU A 295 -5.21 -9.54 -0.12
CA LEU A 295 -5.47 -8.11 -0.22
C LEU A 295 -4.77 -7.49 -1.45
N PRO A 296 -5.33 -6.40 -2.03
CA PRO A 296 -4.61 -5.61 -3.02
C PRO A 296 -3.31 -5.04 -2.42
N HIS A 297 -2.18 -5.34 -3.07
CA HIS A 297 -0.85 -5.02 -2.53
C HIS A 297 -0.61 -3.51 -2.33
N ASP A 298 -1.22 -2.66 -3.15
CA ASP A 298 -1.14 -1.19 -3.04
C ASP A 298 -1.76 -0.61 -1.76
N SER A 299 -2.50 -1.45 -1.00
CA SER A 299 -3.11 -1.08 0.27
C SER A 299 -2.20 -1.32 1.46
N LEU A 300 -1.09 -2.02 1.25
CA LEU A 300 -0.18 -2.49 2.28
C LEU A 300 1.11 -1.67 2.30
N GLY A 301 1.63 -1.48 3.51
CA GLY A 301 2.86 -0.79 3.80
C GLY A 301 4.02 -1.77 4.07
N ALA A 302 4.73 -1.52 5.16
CA ALA A 302 5.80 -2.36 5.66
C ALA A 302 5.26 -3.50 6.52
N TYR A 303 6.06 -4.56 6.65
CA TYR A 303 5.96 -5.50 7.75
C TYR A 303 7.05 -5.17 8.78
N ILE A 304 6.66 -4.55 9.89
CA ILE A 304 7.54 -4.11 10.97
C ILE A 304 7.68 -5.24 12.01
N ILE A 305 8.91 -5.51 12.42
CA ILE A 305 9.24 -6.52 13.42
C ILE A 305 9.63 -5.80 14.71
N SER A 306 8.73 -5.79 15.70
CA SER A 306 9.08 -5.30 17.05
C SER A 306 10.07 -6.22 17.73
N MET A 307 10.83 -5.69 18.70
CA MET A 307 11.83 -6.44 19.45
C MET A 307 12.77 -7.24 18.52
N ALA A 308 13.15 -6.64 17.39
CA ALA A 308 14.08 -7.27 16.45
C ALA A 308 15.50 -7.23 17.03
N LYS A 309 16.17 -8.39 17.04
CA LYS A 309 17.49 -8.56 17.66
C LYS A 309 18.53 -9.09 16.69
N THR A 310 18.15 -10.04 15.84
CA THR A 310 19.09 -10.73 14.95
C THR A 310 18.65 -10.74 13.50
N ALA A 311 19.56 -11.12 12.60
CA ALA A 311 19.29 -11.16 11.17
C ALA A 311 18.26 -12.26 10.83
N SER A 312 18.20 -13.33 11.64
CA SER A 312 17.20 -14.38 11.50
C SER A 312 15.77 -13.90 11.71
N ASP A 313 15.54 -12.87 12.53
CA ASP A 313 14.19 -12.29 12.74
C ASP A 313 13.62 -11.75 11.42
N VAL A 314 14.45 -11.04 10.64
CA VAL A 314 14.08 -10.51 9.32
C VAL A 314 13.85 -11.64 8.32
N LEU A 315 14.77 -12.60 8.23
CA LEU A 315 14.65 -13.72 7.28
C LEU A 315 13.46 -14.64 7.60
N ALA A 316 13.10 -14.80 8.88
CA ALA A 316 11.94 -15.57 9.28
C ALA A 316 10.65 -14.98 8.69
N VAL A 317 10.47 -13.65 8.78
CA VAL A 317 9.32 -12.97 8.18
C VAL A 317 9.32 -13.09 6.65
N VAL A 318 10.47 -12.93 6.00
CA VAL A 318 10.57 -13.11 4.53
C VAL A 318 10.16 -14.54 4.12
N LEU A 319 10.59 -15.56 4.88
CA LEU A 319 10.19 -16.93 4.66
C LEU A 319 8.68 -17.11 4.85
N LEU A 320 8.12 -16.62 5.95
CA LEU A 320 6.69 -16.75 6.24
C LEU A 320 5.81 -16.07 5.19
N GLN A 321 6.20 -14.88 4.70
CA GLN A 321 5.52 -14.21 3.59
C GLN A 321 5.51 -15.08 2.32
N ARG A 322 6.65 -15.71 1.98
CA ARG A 322 6.76 -16.60 0.82
C ARG A 322 5.87 -17.84 0.96
N GLU A 323 5.92 -18.50 2.12
CA GLU A 323 5.21 -19.76 2.39
C GLU A 323 3.69 -19.59 2.43
N THR A 324 3.22 -18.40 2.74
CA THR A 324 1.80 -18.07 2.81
C THR A 324 1.27 -17.39 1.55
N GLY A 325 2.13 -17.15 0.56
CA GLY A 325 1.74 -16.66 -0.76
C GLY A 325 1.66 -15.13 -0.90
N VAL A 326 2.18 -14.36 0.06
CA VAL A 326 2.21 -12.89 -0.04
C VAL A 326 3.10 -12.47 -1.22
N ARG A 327 2.48 -11.97 -2.30
CA ARG A 327 3.16 -11.63 -3.55
C ARG A 327 2.60 -10.33 -4.18
N PRO A 328 3.45 -9.33 -4.45
CA PRO A 328 4.85 -9.24 -4.02
C PRO A 328 4.98 -9.22 -2.48
N ALA A 329 6.16 -9.57 -1.97
CA ALA A 329 6.41 -9.56 -0.52
C ALA A 329 6.46 -8.11 -0.02
N LEU A 330 5.91 -7.87 1.18
CA LEU A 330 6.05 -6.58 1.85
C LEU A 330 7.50 -6.36 2.27
N ARG A 331 7.91 -5.10 2.27
CA ARG A 331 9.21 -4.69 2.83
C ARG A 331 9.25 -5.03 4.30
N VAL A 332 10.27 -5.76 4.74
CA VAL A 332 10.44 -6.16 6.13
C VAL A 332 11.36 -5.18 6.84
N VAL A 333 10.87 -4.61 7.95
CA VAL A 333 11.51 -3.50 8.66
C VAL A 333 11.80 -3.94 10.09
N PRO A 334 13.06 -4.21 10.47
CA PRO A 334 13.41 -4.44 11.86
C PRO A 334 13.25 -3.14 12.66
N LEU A 335 12.60 -3.23 13.82
CA LEU A 335 12.48 -2.15 14.78
C LEU A 335 13.39 -2.44 15.98
N PHE A 336 14.43 -1.61 16.14
CA PHE A 336 15.37 -1.69 17.26
C PHE A 336 14.91 -0.76 18.39
N GLU A 337 14.53 -1.33 19.53
CA GLU A 337 13.80 -0.61 20.60
C GLU A 337 14.57 -0.48 21.91
N THR A 338 15.45 -1.41 22.26
CA THR A 338 16.26 -1.32 23.50
C THR A 338 17.62 -0.71 23.21
N LEU A 339 18.31 -0.24 24.26
CA LEU A 339 19.67 0.29 24.12
C LEU A 339 20.65 -0.77 23.59
N GLU A 340 20.49 -2.03 24.03
CA GLU A 340 21.28 -3.15 23.54
C GLU A 340 21.03 -3.41 22.06
N ASP A 341 19.77 -3.44 21.65
CA ASP A 341 19.38 -3.66 20.25
C ASP A 341 19.91 -2.54 19.33
N LEU A 342 19.83 -1.27 19.77
CA LEU A 342 20.40 -0.14 19.04
C LEU A 342 21.92 -0.29 18.84
N ASN A 343 22.63 -0.63 19.91
CA ASN A 343 24.09 -0.82 19.85
C ASN A 343 24.49 -1.98 18.93
N ASN A 344 23.69 -3.04 18.89
CA ASN A 344 23.93 -4.24 18.08
C ASN A 344 23.39 -4.12 16.65
N ALA A 345 22.51 -3.16 16.36
CA ALA A 345 21.88 -2.99 15.05
C ALA A 345 22.87 -2.95 13.86
N PRO A 346 24.03 -2.25 13.93
CA PRO A 346 25.00 -2.26 12.84
C PRO A 346 25.57 -3.65 12.52
N ASP A 347 25.79 -4.48 13.54
CA ASP A 347 26.32 -5.83 13.38
C ASP A 347 25.23 -6.79 12.87
N THR A 348 24.01 -6.65 13.38
CA THR A 348 22.83 -7.36 12.88
C THR A 348 22.60 -7.07 11.39
N MET A 349 22.64 -5.80 11.00
CA MET A 349 22.47 -5.39 9.61
C MET A 349 23.65 -5.79 8.72
N THR A 350 24.88 -5.77 9.25
CA THR A 350 26.06 -6.30 8.53
C THR A 350 25.91 -7.79 8.27
N THR A 351 25.44 -8.55 9.26
CA THR A 351 25.18 -9.99 9.13
C THR A 351 24.10 -10.24 8.07
N LEU A 352 22.99 -9.51 8.13
CA LEU A 352 21.88 -9.64 7.18
C LEU A 352 22.32 -9.28 5.75
N PHE A 353 23.04 -8.16 5.57
CA PHE A 353 23.56 -7.76 4.26
C PHE A 353 24.70 -8.65 3.78
N SER A 354 25.39 -9.40 4.65
CA SER A 354 26.36 -10.41 4.18
C SER A 354 25.69 -11.59 3.45
N ASN A 355 24.38 -11.79 3.63
CA ASN A 355 23.62 -12.81 2.93
C ASN A 355 23.29 -12.40 1.47
N ASP A 356 23.94 -13.07 0.52
CA ASP A 356 23.80 -12.79 -0.92
C ASP A 356 22.36 -12.94 -1.44
N TRP A 357 21.62 -13.93 -0.92
CA TRP A 357 20.22 -14.13 -1.28
C TRP A 357 19.38 -12.93 -0.83
N TYR A 358 19.58 -12.48 0.40
CA TYR A 358 18.83 -11.35 0.95
C TYR A 358 19.13 -10.04 0.22
N ARG A 359 20.41 -9.75 -0.08
CA ARG A 359 20.78 -8.54 -0.87
C ARG A 359 20.09 -8.52 -2.23
N SER A 360 20.01 -9.69 -2.89
CA SER A 360 19.33 -9.82 -4.17
C SER A 360 17.82 -9.64 -4.04
N HIS A 361 17.23 -10.13 -2.94
CA HIS A 361 15.80 -10.03 -2.65
C HIS A 361 15.33 -8.57 -2.46
N ILE A 362 16.12 -7.76 -1.75
CA ILE A 362 15.75 -6.36 -1.43
C ILE A 362 16.04 -5.36 -2.56
N ASN A 363 16.73 -5.79 -3.62
CA ASN A 363 17.09 -4.96 -4.78
C ASN A 363 17.69 -3.59 -4.40
N GLY A 364 18.58 -3.60 -3.40
CA GLY A 364 19.32 -2.42 -2.95
C GLY A 364 18.55 -1.43 -2.06
N LEU A 365 17.33 -1.74 -1.61
CA LEU A 365 16.55 -0.86 -0.71
C LEU A 365 16.23 -1.58 0.59
N HIS A 366 16.57 -0.98 1.73
CA HIS A 366 16.20 -1.51 3.04
C HIS A 366 15.75 -0.37 3.96
N GLU A 367 14.77 -0.65 4.81
CA GLU A 367 14.21 0.30 5.76
C GLU A 367 14.41 -0.26 7.17
N CYS A 368 14.93 0.56 8.08
CA CYS A 368 15.04 0.24 9.50
C CYS A 368 14.22 1.23 10.29
N MET A 369 13.56 0.76 11.34
CA MET A 369 12.83 1.61 12.29
C MET A 369 13.59 1.67 13.61
N ILE A 370 13.56 2.83 14.27
CA ILE A 370 14.27 3.06 15.53
C ILE A 370 13.31 3.59 16.62
N GLY A 371 13.28 2.91 17.77
CA GLY A 371 12.29 3.18 18.83
C GLY A 371 12.74 4.26 19.81
N TYR A 372 12.36 5.53 19.61
CA TYR A 372 12.73 6.60 20.55
C TYR A 372 12.16 6.42 21.96
N SER A 373 10.84 6.24 22.05
CA SER A 373 10.13 6.21 23.33
C SER A 373 10.48 4.97 24.14
N ASP A 374 10.64 3.82 23.48
CA ASP A 374 10.91 2.56 24.15
C ASP A 374 12.36 2.48 24.64
N SER A 375 13.33 2.97 23.84
CA SER A 375 14.71 3.14 24.33
C SER A 375 14.78 4.15 25.49
N GLY A 376 13.93 5.17 25.46
CA GLY A 376 13.82 6.15 26.54
C GLY A 376 13.30 5.55 27.85
N LYS A 377 12.39 4.56 27.79
CA LYS A 377 11.90 3.81 28.97
C LYS A 377 12.96 2.85 29.50
N ASP A 378 13.76 2.27 28.62
CA ASP A 378 14.82 1.30 28.94
C ASP A 378 16.01 1.95 29.65
N ALA A 379 16.63 2.96 29.03
CA ALA A 379 17.91 3.52 29.48
C ALA A 379 17.86 5.01 29.86
N GLY A 380 16.69 5.63 29.80
CA GLY A 380 16.51 7.08 29.99
C GLY A 380 16.77 7.89 28.72
N ARG A 381 16.08 9.04 28.63
CA ARG A 381 15.95 9.83 27.39
C ARG A 381 17.27 10.33 26.80
N LEU A 382 18.26 10.70 27.63
CA LEU A 382 19.55 11.21 27.14
C LEU A 382 20.39 10.10 26.50
N ALA A 383 20.51 8.95 27.19
CA ALA A 383 21.24 7.80 26.68
C ALA A 383 20.61 7.26 25.39
N ALA A 384 19.27 7.15 25.37
CA ALA A 384 18.52 6.75 24.19
C ALA A 384 18.76 7.69 22.99
N ALA A 385 18.68 9.01 23.19
CA ALA A 385 18.89 9.98 22.12
C ALA A 385 20.32 9.91 21.53
N TRP A 386 21.32 9.72 22.39
CA TRP A 386 22.71 9.55 21.94
C TRP A 386 22.92 8.24 21.18
N ALA A 387 22.39 7.12 21.72
CA ALA A 387 22.48 5.82 21.07
C ALA A 387 21.79 5.80 19.70
N LEU A 388 20.63 6.46 19.57
CA LEU A 388 19.93 6.59 18.28
C LEU A 388 20.77 7.33 17.24
N TYR A 389 21.40 8.44 17.64
CA TYR A 389 22.29 9.20 16.76
C TYR A 389 23.46 8.33 16.27
N GLU A 390 24.19 7.68 17.18
CA GLU A 390 25.31 6.82 16.82
C GLU A 390 24.88 5.62 15.95
N THR A 391 23.70 5.06 16.24
CA THR A 391 23.15 3.93 15.48
C THR A 391 22.83 4.36 14.05
N GLN A 392 22.21 5.51 13.85
CA GLN A 392 21.92 6.03 12.50
C GLN A 392 23.20 6.25 11.69
N GLU A 393 24.23 6.89 12.24
CA GLU A 393 25.51 7.09 11.53
C GLU A 393 26.16 5.76 11.13
N LYS A 394 26.15 4.77 12.03
CA LYS A 394 26.70 3.44 11.77
C LYS A 394 25.88 2.68 10.72
N LEU A 395 24.56 2.72 10.79
CA LEU A 395 23.67 2.07 9.82
C LEU A 395 23.84 2.64 8.41
N VAL A 396 23.98 3.98 8.27
CA VAL A 396 24.30 4.62 6.98
C VAL A 396 25.63 4.10 6.43
N SER A 397 26.65 4.00 7.29
CA SER A 397 27.97 3.49 6.91
C SER A 397 27.92 2.01 6.48
N VAL A 398 27.17 1.17 7.20
CA VAL A 398 26.94 -0.24 6.85
C VAL A 398 26.22 -0.35 5.52
N ALA A 399 25.13 0.39 5.31
CA ALA A 399 24.36 0.37 4.08
C ALA A 399 25.22 0.78 2.87
N ALA A 400 25.99 1.87 3.00
CA ALA A 400 26.92 2.34 1.97
C ALA A 400 27.98 1.27 1.59
N LYS A 401 28.55 0.58 2.59
CA LYS A 401 29.53 -0.51 2.37
C LYS A 401 28.96 -1.66 1.52
N TRP A 402 27.68 -1.95 1.66
CA TRP A 402 27.00 -3.04 0.95
C TRP A 402 26.22 -2.59 -0.29
N GLY A 403 26.29 -1.30 -0.68
CA GLY A 403 25.56 -0.75 -1.82
C GLY A 403 24.04 -0.74 -1.62
N VAL A 404 23.57 -0.67 -0.38
CA VAL A 404 22.16 -0.60 0.00
C VAL A 404 21.81 0.85 0.30
N CYS A 405 20.70 1.33 -0.25
CA CYS A 405 20.09 2.59 0.16
C CYS A 405 19.24 2.31 1.40
N ALA A 406 19.72 2.77 2.56
CA ALA A 406 19.00 2.67 3.83
C ALA A 406 18.06 3.87 4.00
N MET A 407 16.78 3.59 4.23
CA MET A 407 15.80 4.57 4.69
C MET A 407 15.63 4.41 6.20
N GLY A 408 15.84 5.47 6.96
CA GLY A 408 15.44 5.53 8.36
C GLY A 408 13.99 6.01 8.45
N ALA A 409 13.13 5.24 9.11
CA ALA A 409 11.74 5.60 9.39
C ALA A 409 11.55 6.00 10.85
#